data_AF-A0A7Y2Y5G2-F1
#
_entry.id   AF-A0A7Y2Y5G2-F1
#
_cell.length_a   1.000
_cell.length_b   1.000
_cell.length_c   1.000
_cell.angle_alpha   90.00
_cell.angle_beta   90.00
_cell.angle_gamma   90.00
#
_symmetry.space_group_name_H-M   'P 1'
#
loop_
_entity.id
_entity.type
_entity.pdbx_description
1 polymer ?
#
loop_
_entity_poly.entity_id
_entity_poly.type
_entity_poly.pdbx_seq_one_letter_code
_entity_poly.pdbx_strand_id
1 'polypeptide(L)'
;MKKGIYILLILILPLQLSAQYGWTKADIYLKNGTVLNGEANLIMMSKTINLKKEKVKFRANKKGKKSKYTPDKVDHIIFTIEYKEKENGKKITKTKKAKYIPVYLNKKQTKLGFVELIVDGKLRLVGRTVLVQSGGNMMFPAHPSVPNSTAVFSPIYFLDHNEIMLLKEGEKPKVLAIFYNMT
;
A
#
# COMPACT_ATOMS: atom_id res chain seq x y z
N MET A 1 -4.79 44.04 32.83
CA MET A 1 -5.30 42.67 32.57
C MET A 1 -4.59 42.09 31.35
N LYS A 2 -3.47 41.38 31.56
CA LYS A 2 -2.69 40.73 30.49
C LYS A 2 -2.66 39.22 30.78
N LYS A 3 -3.67 38.50 30.30
CA LYS A 3 -3.67 37.02 30.25
C LYS A 3 -4.24 36.63 28.90
N GLY A 4 -3.52 37.04 27.85
CA GLY A 4 -3.83 36.69 26.48
C GLY A 4 -3.36 35.28 26.19
N ILE A 5 -4.29 34.48 25.65
CA ILE A 5 -4.05 33.54 24.55
C ILE A 5 -2.95 32.51 24.84
N TYR A 6 -3.29 31.53 25.67
CA TYR A 6 -2.64 30.23 25.66
C TYR A 6 -3.75 29.18 25.66
N ILE A 7 -4.21 28.78 24.47
CA ILE A 7 -4.85 27.49 24.10
C ILE A 7 -5.28 27.66 22.62
N LEU A 8 -4.31 27.76 21.72
CA LEU A 8 -4.53 27.50 20.29
C LEU A 8 -3.30 26.84 19.69
N LEU A 9 -2.79 25.84 20.41
CA LEU A 9 -1.68 24.99 20.01
C LEU A 9 -2.08 23.52 20.22
N ILE A 10 -3.35 23.20 19.96
CA ILE A 10 -3.72 21.82 19.61
C ILE A 10 -3.23 21.63 18.18
N LEU A 11 -1.96 21.23 18.13
CA LEU A 11 -1.25 20.60 17.05
C LEU A 11 -2.18 20.16 15.93
N ILE A 12 -2.10 20.91 14.83
CA ILE A 12 -2.29 20.39 13.49
C ILE A 12 -1.16 19.38 13.26
N LEU A 13 -1.22 18.23 13.93
CA LEU A 13 -0.51 17.04 13.52
C LEU A 13 -1.30 16.55 12.31
N PRO A 14 -0.81 16.71 11.06
CA PRO A 14 -1.35 15.88 10.01
C PRO A 14 -1.10 14.45 10.48
N LEU A 15 -2.17 13.70 10.76
CA LEU A 15 -2.11 12.25 10.87
C LEU A 15 -1.55 11.77 9.54
N GLN A 16 -0.23 11.65 9.47
CA GLN A 16 0.48 11.07 8.34
C GLN A 16 0.16 9.59 8.40
N LEU A 17 -1.03 9.25 7.89
CA LEU A 17 -1.38 7.89 7.55
C LEU A 17 -0.35 7.48 6.50
N SER A 18 0.69 6.78 6.94
CA SER A 18 1.71 6.20 6.09
C SER A 18 1.00 5.35 5.03
N ALA A 19 0.96 5.85 3.80
CA ALA A 19 0.28 5.18 2.72
C ALA A 19 1.20 4.09 2.16
N GLN A 20 0.63 2.95 1.77
CA GLN A 20 1.40 1.91 1.06
C GLN A 20 1.74 2.43 -0.34
N TYR A 21 0.77 3.15 -0.92
CA TYR A 21 0.89 3.96 -2.12
C TYR A 21 0.24 5.32 -1.87
N GLY A 22 1.02 6.39 -2.07
CA GLY A 22 0.53 7.75 -2.24
C GLY A 22 -0.37 7.89 -3.47
N TRP A 23 -0.64 9.11 -3.93
CA TRP A 23 -1.35 9.29 -5.20
C TRP A 23 -0.44 8.86 -6.36
N THR A 24 -0.59 7.62 -6.81
CA THR A 24 0.24 6.97 -7.81
C THR A 24 -0.61 6.64 -9.03
N LYS A 25 -0.03 6.77 -10.23
CA LYS A 25 -0.70 6.43 -11.49
C LYS A 25 -1.20 4.98 -11.40
N ALA A 26 -2.49 4.77 -11.66
CA ALA A 26 -3.10 3.46 -11.53
C ALA A 26 -4.34 3.28 -12.41
N ASP A 27 -4.57 2.02 -12.75
CA ASP A 27 -5.80 1.55 -13.37
C ASP A 27 -6.56 0.68 -12.35
N ILE A 28 -7.81 1.04 -12.04
CA ILE A 28 -8.68 0.26 -11.16
C ILE A 28 -9.71 -0.48 -12.02
N TYR A 29 -9.64 -1.81 -12.01
CA TYR A 29 -10.59 -2.69 -12.65
C TYR A 29 -11.67 -3.06 -11.64
N LEU A 30 -12.91 -2.70 -11.92
CA LEU A 30 -14.07 -3.02 -11.09
C LEU A 30 -14.70 -4.33 -11.55
N LYS A 31 -15.35 -5.06 -10.63
CA LYS A 31 -15.99 -6.35 -10.94
C LYS A 31 -17.14 -6.26 -11.94
N ASN A 32 -17.69 -5.07 -12.14
CA ASN A 32 -18.71 -4.82 -13.16
C ASN A 32 -18.11 -4.55 -14.57
N GLY A 33 -16.80 -4.73 -14.75
CA GLY A 33 -16.10 -4.49 -16.01
C GLY A 33 -15.68 -3.04 -16.26
N THR A 34 -16.04 -2.10 -15.38
CA THR A 34 -15.59 -0.70 -15.51
C THR A 34 -14.11 -0.56 -15.19
N VAL A 35 -13.38 0.20 -16.00
CA VAL A 35 -11.97 0.55 -15.76
C VAL A 35 -11.86 2.04 -15.46
N LEU A 36 -11.14 2.38 -14.39
CA LEU A 36 -10.88 3.76 -13.98
C LEU A 36 -9.40 4.08 -14.14
N ASN A 37 -9.06 5.00 -15.04
CA ASN A 37 -7.68 5.43 -15.27
C ASN A 37 -7.41 6.77 -14.56
N GLY A 38 -6.34 6.84 -13.78
CA GLY A 38 -5.99 8.06 -13.06
C GLY A 38 -4.92 7.83 -12.00
N GLU A 39 -5.12 8.40 -10.82
CA GLU A 39 -4.28 8.19 -9.67
C GLU A 39 -5.06 7.52 -8.55
N ALA A 40 -4.47 6.49 -7.96
CA ALA A 40 -5.02 5.79 -6.80
C ALA A 40 -4.14 6.01 -5.57
N ASN A 41 -4.73 5.94 -4.39
CA ASN A 41 -4.04 5.97 -3.10
C ASN A 41 -4.55 4.81 -2.25
N LEU A 42 -3.61 3.99 -1.76
CA LEU A 42 -3.87 2.81 -0.94
C LEU A 42 -3.12 2.97 0.38
N ILE A 43 -3.86 3.06 1.48
CA ILE A 43 -3.31 3.35 2.80
C ILE A 43 -2.86 2.04 3.46
N MET A 44 -1.71 2.04 4.16
CA MET A 44 -1.32 0.87 4.96
C MET A 44 -2.32 0.65 6.09
N MET A 45 -2.80 -0.57 6.22
CA MET A 45 -3.69 -0.95 7.32
C MET A 45 -2.85 -1.39 8.53
N SER A 46 -3.24 -0.93 9.72
CA SER A 46 -2.69 -1.43 10.98
C SER A 46 -3.11 -2.89 11.22
N LYS A 47 -2.21 -3.68 11.80
CA LYS A 47 -2.48 -5.05 12.24
C LYS A 47 -3.34 -5.09 13.52
N THR A 48 -3.11 -4.15 14.42
CA THR A 48 -3.70 -4.10 15.78
C THR A 48 -5.01 -3.30 15.83
N ILE A 49 -5.15 -2.26 15.01
CA ILE A 49 -6.35 -1.42 15.04
C ILE A 49 -7.35 -1.93 13.98
N ASN A 50 -8.52 -2.37 14.43
CA ASN A 50 -9.64 -2.78 13.59
C ASN A 50 -10.34 -1.57 12.95
N LEU A 51 -9.58 -0.73 12.24
CA LEU A 51 -10.14 0.37 11.48
C LEU A 51 -10.86 -0.18 10.24
N LYS A 52 -11.96 0.51 9.91
CA LYS A 52 -12.93 0.32 8.82
C LYS A 52 -12.39 -0.44 7.60
N LYS A 53 -13.27 -1.20 6.93
CA LYS A 53 -13.02 -1.88 5.64
C LYS A 53 -12.04 -1.08 4.78
N GLU A 54 -10.94 -1.72 4.39
CA GLU A 54 -9.91 -1.12 3.53
C GLU A 54 -10.55 -0.51 2.28
N LYS A 55 -10.01 0.61 1.80
CA LYS A 55 -10.52 1.29 0.59
C LYS A 55 -9.36 1.84 -0.22
N VAL A 56 -9.42 1.64 -1.53
CA VAL A 56 -8.61 2.41 -2.47
C VAL A 56 -9.32 3.74 -2.74
N LYS A 57 -8.60 4.85 -2.63
CA LYS A 57 -9.07 6.17 -3.06
C LYS A 57 -8.64 6.37 -4.52
N PHE A 58 -9.48 7.01 -5.32
CA PHE A 58 -9.21 7.27 -6.73
C PHE A 58 -9.50 8.73 -7.08
N ARG A 59 -8.74 9.29 -8.03
CA ARG A 59 -9.05 10.54 -8.73
C ARG A 59 -8.60 10.44 -10.18
N ALA A 60 -9.41 10.93 -11.12
CA ALA A 60 -9.05 10.91 -12.54
C ALA A 60 -7.86 11.84 -12.86
N ASN A 61 -7.71 12.92 -12.09
CA ASN A 61 -6.60 13.86 -12.20
C ASN A 61 -6.27 14.48 -10.83
N LYS A 62 -5.11 15.15 -10.70
CA LYS A 62 -4.60 15.64 -9.41
C LYS A 62 -5.58 16.53 -8.62
N LYS A 63 -6.43 17.29 -9.31
CA LYS A 63 -7.44 18.20 -8.71
C LYS A 63 -8.87 17.64 -8.77
N GLY A 64 -9.04 16.41 -9.26
CA GLY A 64 -10.34 15.80 -9.51
C GLY A 64 -11.06 15.37 -8.24
N LYS A 65 -12.37 15.14 -8.38
CA LYS A 65 -13.19 14.59 -7.31
C LYS A 65 -12.66 13.21 -6.92
N LYS A 66 -12.53 12.99 -5.61
CA LYS A 66 -12.04 11.73 -5.05
C LYS A 66 -13.21 10.76 -4.87
N SER A 67 -13.08 9.55 -5.40
CA SER A 67 -13.97 8.42 -5.10
C SER A 67 -13.23 7.38 -4.24
N LYS A 68 -14.00 6.46 -3.62
CA LYS A 68 -13.47 5.40 -2.77
C LYS A 68 -14.11 4.08 -3.15
N TYR A 69 -13.30 3.04 -3.34
CA TYR A 69 -13.76 1.70 -3.68
C TYR A 69 -13.28 0.71 -2.62
N THR A 70 -14.19 -0.16 -2.20
CA THR A 70 -13.91 -1.24 -1.26
C THR A 70 -13.48 -2.51 -2.02
N PRO A 71 -12.69 -3.41 -1.40
CA PRO A 71 -12.22 -4.65 -2.02
C PRO A 71 -13.31 -5.53 -2.64
N ASP A 72 -14.53 -5.49 -2.11
CA ASP A 72 -15.65 -6.27 -2.66
C ASP A 72 -16.10 -5.82 -4.05
N LYS A 73 -15.85 -4.55 -4.42
CA LYS A 73 -16.23 -3.96 -5.71
C LYS A 73 -15.10 -3.94 -6.74
N VAL A 74 -13.86 -4.11 -6.29
CA VAL A 74 -12.66 -4.07 -7.11
C VAL A 74 -12.32 -5.50 -7.53
N ASP A 75 -11.98 -5.69 -8.80
CA ASP A 75 -11.41 -6.93 -9.29
C ASP A 75 -9.89 -6.93 -9.07
N HIS A 76 -9.19 -5.94 -9.62
CA HIS A 76 -7.78 -5.71 -9.34
C HIS A 76 -7.38 -4.26 -9.60
N ILE A 77 -6.19 -3.87 -9.12
CA ILE A 77 -5.59 -2.55 -9.33
C ILE A 77 -4.21 -2.75 -9.94
N ILE A 78 -3.85 -1.96 -10.95
CA ILE A 78 -2.50 -1.95 -11.52
C ILE A 78 -1.89 -0.58 -11.22
N PHE A 79 -0.93 -0.53 -10.29
CA PHE A 79 -0.13 0.65 -10.04
C PHE A 79 1.04 0.72 -11.02
N THR A 80 1.28 1.91 -11.58
CA THR A 80 2.45 2.22 -12.39
C THR A 80 3.41 3.04 -11.54
N ILE A 81 4.53 2.42 -11.16
CA ILE A 81 5.48 2.96 -10.18
C ILE A 81 6.75 3.36 -10.93
N GLU A 82 7.11 4.63 -10.84
CA GLU A 82 8.40 5.12 -11.33
C GLU A 82 9.45 4.98 -10.22
N TYR A 83 10.60 4.43 -10.56
CA TYR A 83 11.74 4.29 -9.65
C TYR A 83 13.03 4.68 -10.37
N LYS A 84 14.04 5.09 -9.59
CA LYS A 84 15.35 5.44 -10.12
C LYS A 84 16.32 4.31 -9.85
N GLU A 85 16.98 3.85 -10.89
CA GLU A 85 18.05 2.86 -10.80
C GLU A 85 19.37 3.50 -11.25
N LYS A 86 20.48 3.13 -10.61
CA LYS A 86 21.80 3.52 -11.07
C LYS A 86 22.33 2.44 -12.01
N GLU A 87 22.51 2.80 -13.27
CA GLU A 87 23.10 1.91 -14.27
C GLU A 87 24.35 2.62 -14.82
N ASN A 88 25.52 1.98 -14.69
CA ASN A 88 26.82 2.54 -15.08
C ASN A 88 27.08 3.97 -14.52
N GLY A 89 26.74 4.20 -13.25
CA GLY A 89 26.93 5.48 -12.57
C GLY A 89 25.88 6.57 -12.90
N LYS A 90 25.00 6.36 -13.89
CA LYS A 90 23.93 7.30 -14.26
C LYS A 90 22.60 6.88 -13.63
N LYS A 91 21.81 7.85 -13.17
CA LYS A 91 20.45 7.61 -12.67
C LYS A 91 19.49 7.51 -13.85
N ILE A 92 18.85 6.36 -14.03
CA ILE A 92 17.84 6.11 -15.05
C ILE A 92 16.49 5.93 -14.37
N THR A 93 15.44 6.56 -14.91
CA THR A 93 14.06 6.33 -14.45
C THR A 93 13.50 5.11 -15.16
N LYS A 94 13.07 4.11 -14.39
CA LYS A 94 12.37 2.92 -14.86
C LYS A 94 10.97 2.85 -14.28
N THR A 95 10.14 2.00 -14.86
CA THR A 95 8.75 1.83 -14.44
C THR A 95 8.46 0.37 -14.12
N LYS A 96 7.88 0.11 -12.95
CA LYS A 96 7.35 -1.19 -12.53
C LYS A 96 5.82 -1.13 -12.52
N LYS A 97 5.17 -2.19 -12.98
CA LYS A 97 3.74 -2.39 -12.75
C LYS A 97 3.55 -3.30 -11.53
N ALA A 98 2.78 -2.86 -10.54
CA ALA A 98 2.42 -3.66 -9.37
C ALA A 98 0.92 -3.96 -9.39
N LYS A 99 0.57 -5.25 -9.38
CA LYS A 99 -0.82 -5.71 -9.44
C LYS A 99 -1.31 -6.02 -8.03
N TYR A 100 -2.41 -5.39 -7.63
CA TYR A 100 -3.06 -5.59 -6.34
C TYR A 100 -4.39 -6.29 -6.51
N ILE A 101 -4.64 -7.34 -5.72
CA ILE A 101 -5.87 -8.13 -5.75
C ILE A 101 -6.56 -8.14 -4.38
N PRO A 102 -7.90 -8.19 -4.32
CA PRO A 102 -8.62 -8.36 -3.07
C PRO A 102 -8.51 -9.81 -2.58
N VAL A 103 -8.18 -10.00 -1.30
CA VAL A 103 -8.12 -11.31 -0.64
C VAL A 103 -8.70 -11.27 0.76
N TYR A 104 -9.19 -12.42 1.25
CA TYR A 104 -9.60 -12.56 2.64
C TYR A 104 -8.36 -12.67 3.54
N LEU A 105 -8.21 -11.71 4.45
CA LEU A 105 -7.07 -11.60 5.38
C LEU A 105 -7.24 -12.43 6.66
N ASN A 106 -8.39 -13.08 6.87
CA ASN A 106 -8.66 -13.90 8.05
C ASN A 106 -9.36 -15.22 7.72
N LYS A 107 -9.19 -16.22 8.60
CA LYS A 107 -9.76 -17.57 8.42
C LYS A 107 -11.28 -17.56 8.26
N LYS A 108 -11.97 -16.65 8.96
CA LYS A 108 -13.42 -16.51 8.95
C LYS A 108 -13.97 -15.81 7.69
N GLN A 109 -13.10 -15.39 6.76
CA GLN A 109 -13.47 -14.67 5.53
C GLN A 109 -14.34 -13.42 5.78
N THR A 110 -14.13 -12.74 6.91
CA THR A 110 -14.89 -11.53 7.25
C THR A 110 -14.10 -10.24 6.96
N LYS A 111 -12.80 -10.35 6.71
CA LYS A 111 -11.91 -9.20 6.45
C LYS A 111 -11.30 -9.30 5.07
N LEU A 112 -11.86 -8.58 4.09
CA LEU A 112 -11.24 -8.38 2.78
C LEU A 112 -10.22 -7.23 2.84
N GLY A 113 -9.11 -7.39 2.12
CA GLY A 113 -8.13 -6.34 1.91
C GLY A 113 -7.34 -6.53 0.62
N PHE A 114 -6.47 -5.59 0.30
CA PHE A 114 -5.65 -5.63 -0.91
C PHE A 114 -4.24 -6.18 -0.62
N VAL A 115 -3.73 -7.00 -1.54
CA VAL A 115 -2.35 -7.53 -1.50
C VAL A 115 -1.71 -7.42 -2.87
N GLU A 116 -0.40 -7.17 -2.91
CA GLU A 116 0.40 -7.24 -4.14
C GLU A 116 0.54 -8.69 -4.58
N LEU A 117 0.29 -8.95 -5.86
CA LEU A 117 0.62 -10.21 -6.50
C LEU A 117 2.07 -10.16 -6.98
N ILE A 118 2.96 -10.87 -6.29
CA ILE A 118 4.39 -10.91 -6.57
C ILE A 118 4.69 -11.96 -7.64
N VAL A 119 4.10 -13.15 -7.49
CA VAL A 119 4.23 -14.27 -8.44
C VAL A 119 2.85 -14.82 -8.73
N ASP A 120 2.50 -14.92 -10.01
CA ASP A 120 1.25 -15.53 -10.48
C ASP A 120 1.51 -16.96 -10.98
N GLY A 121 0.76 -17.92 -10.46
CA GLY A 121 0.90 -19.34 -10.74
C GLY A 121 -0.11 -20.15 -9.94
N LYS A 122 -0.04 -21.49 -10.01
CA LYS A 122 -0.91 -22.40 -9.24
C LYS A 122 -0.84 -22.14 -7.73
N LEU A 123 0.31 -21.67 -7.27
CA LEU A 123 0.52 -21.12 -5.94
C LEU A 123 1.00 -19.68 -6.10
N ARG A 124 0.17 -18.72 -5.69
CA ARG A 124 0.48 -17.30 -5.79
C ARG A 124 1.29 -16.85 -4.59
N LEU A 125 2.35 -16.08 -4.83
CA LEU A 125 3.06 -15.37 -3.77
C LEU A 125 2.52 -13.96 -3.71
N VAL A 126 2.04 -13.54 -2.53
CA VAL A 126 1.46 -12.22 -2.33
C VAL A 126 2.11 -11.50 -1.16
N GLY A 127 2.20 -10.17 -1.26
CA GLY A 127 2.80 -9.31 -0.25
C GLY A 127 1.89 -8.17 0.19
N ARG A 128 2.06 -7.72 1.42
CA ARG A 128 1.43 -6.48 1.89
C ARG A 128 2.30 -5.80 2.95
N THR A 129 2.17 -4.47 3.01
CA THR A 129 2.81 -3.67 4.04
C THR A 129 1.78 -3.24 5.08
N VAL A 130 1.91 -3.76 6.31
CA VAL A 130 1.06 -3.40 7.45
C VAL A 130 1.78 -2.45 8.39
N LEU A 131 1.05 -1.54 9.04
CA LEU A 131 1.62 -0.70 10.09
C LEU A 131 1.85 -1.56 11.34
N VAL A 132 3.12 -1.70 11.77
CA VAL A 132 3.51 -2.37 13.01
C VAL A 132 3.79 -1.30 14.06
N GLN A 133 3.17 -1.42 15.23
CA GLN A 133 3.16 -0.39 16.29
C GLN A 133 4.36 -0.52 17.26
N SER A 134 5.51 -0.99 16.78
CA SER A 134 6.72 -1.12 17.61
C SER A 134 7.54 0.18 17.56
N GLY A 135 7.94 0.68 18.72
CA GLY A 135 8.60 1.98 18.93
C GLY A 135 10.05 2.06 18.44
N GLY A 136 10.27 1.84 17.14
CA GLY A 136 11.57 2.00 16.50
C GLY A 136 11.42 2.64 15.12
N ASN A 137 12.40 3.46 14.73
CA ASN A 137 12.45 4.12 13.43
C ASN A 137 12.23 3.11 12.28
N MET A 138 11.29 3.41 11.38
CA MET A 138 10.99 2.55 10.23
C MET A 138 12.18 2.52 9.27
N MET A 139 12.91 1.39 9.22
CA MET A 139 13.93 1.10 8.19
C MET A 139 13.50 -0.06 7.28
N PHE A 140 12.30 0.02 6.70
CA PHE A 140 12.04 -0.68 5.44
C PHE A 140 12.35 0.31 4.31
N PRO A 141 13.03 -0.09 3.23
CA PRO A 141 13.23 0.80 2.08
C PRO A 141 11.85 1.25 1.65
N ALA A 142 11.55 2.52 1.88
CA ALA A 142 10.20 3.00 1.70
C ALA A 142 9.86 2.81 0.21
N HIS A 143 8.82 2.04 -0.06
CA HIS A 143 8.37 1.74 -1.42
C HIS A 143 8.35 3.07 -2.23
N PRO A 144 8.77 3.10 -3.51
CA PRO A 144 8.92 4.34 -4.29
C PRO A 144 7.69 5.27 -4.30
N SER A 145 6.53 4.71 -3.94
CA SER A 145 5.24 5.38 -3.87
C SER A 145 4.89 6.01 -2.51
N VAL A 146 5.75 5.90 -1.49
CA VAL A 146 5.54 6.53 -0.17
C VAL A 146 5.99 8.00 -0.21
N PRO A 147 5.15 8.98 0.21
CA PRO A 147 5.58 10.38 0.29
C PRO A 147 6.79 10.51 1.22
N ASN A 148 7.88 11.11 0.72
CA ASN A 148 9.19 11.30 1.38
C ASN A 148 10.17 10.10 1.35
N SER A 149 9.92 9.08 0.51
CA SER A 149 10.91 8.03 0.24
C SER A 149 11.90 8.42 -0.87
N THR A 150 13.19 8.14 -0.68
CA THR A 150 14.10 7.95 -1.82
C THR A 150 13.99 6.50 -2.29
N ALA A 151 13.25 6.30 -3.36
CA ALA A 151 13.09 5.01 -4.02
C ALA A 151 14.45 4.39 -4.37
N VAL A 152 14.87 3.35 -3.64
CA VAL A 152 16.01 2.50 -4.01
C VAL A 152 15.43 1.17 -4.46
N PHE A 153 15.72 0.78 -5.70
CA PHE A 153 15.38 -0.55 -6.21
C PHE A 153 16.11 -1.61 -5.38
N SER A 154 15.37 -2.52 -4.75
CA SER A 154 15.92 -3.73 -4.14
C SER A 154 15.57 -4.93 -5.02
N PRO A 155 16.55 -5.75 -5.45
CA PRO A 155 16.27 -7.01 -6.12
C PRO A 155 15.66 -8.08 -5.20
N ILE A 156 15.52 -7.78 -3.89
CA ILE A 156 14.98 -8.69 -2.88
C ILE A 156 13.54 -8.29 -2.58
N TYR A 157 12.57 -9.02 -3.16
CA TYR A 157 11.12 -8.82 -3.00
C TYR A 157 10.62 -8.81 -1.53
N PHE A 158 11.39 -9.40 -0.61
CA PHE A 158 11.11 -9.43 0.83
C PHE A 158 11.33 -8.07 1.53
N LEU A 159 11.95 -7.09 0.87
CA LEU A 159 12.19 -5.76 1.47
C LEU A 159 11.05 -4.76 1.22
N ASP A 160 10.17 -5.02 0.24
CA ASP A 160 9.08 -4.10 -0.13
C ASP A 160 7.82 -4.28 0.78
N HIS A 161 7.69 -5.45 1.41
CA HIS A 161 6.55 -5.83 2.25
C HIS A 161 7.00 -6.52 3.52
N ASN A 162 6.33 -6.21 4.64
CA ASN A 162 6.62 -6.85 5.93
C ASN A 162 5.77 -8.10 6.21
N GLU A 163 4.74 -8.38 5.40
CA GLU A 163 4.01 -9.64 5.40
C GLU A 163 4.04 -10.27 4.00
N ILE A 164 4.58 -11.49 3.90
CA ILE A 164 4.55 -12.32 2.69
C ILE A 164 3.70 -13.56 2.93
N MET A 165 2.82 -13.89 1.99
CA MET A 165 1.85 -14.96 2.10
C MET A 165 1.83 -15.83 0.83
N LEU A 166 1.56 -17.12 1.03
CA LEU A 166 1.21 -18.05 -0.05
C LEU A 166 -0.30 -18.13 -0.19
N LEU A 167 -0.79 -17.88 -1.39
CA LEU A 167 -2.19 -17.95 -1.76
C LEU A 167 -2.38 -19.09 -2.78
N LYS A 168 -2.98 -20.19 -2.34
CA LYS A 168 -3.45 -21.23 -3.24
C LYS A 168 -4.85 -20.85 -3.75
N GLU A 169 -5.15 -21.20 -4.99
CA GLU A 169 -6.44 -20.91 -5.59
C GLU A 169 -7.59 -21.48 -4.75
N GLY A 170 -8.60 -20.66 -4.46
CA GLY A 170 -9.71 -21.02 -3.57
C GLY A 170 -9.38 -21.09 -2.08
N GLU A 171 -8.12 -20.92 -1.67
CA GLU A 171 -7.68 -20.97 -0.28
C GLU A 171 -7.33 -19.58 0.28
N LYS A 172 -7.25 -19.47 1.60
CA LYS A 172 -6.78 -18.24 2.28
C LYS A 172 -5.27 -18.06 2.08
N PRO A 173 -4.77 -16.81 2.08
CA PRO A 173 -3.33 -16.56 2.20
C PRO A 173 -2.80 -17.18 3.51
N LYS A 174 -1.79 -18.04 3.42
CA LYS A 174 -1.00 -18.52 4.55
C LYS A 174 0.23 -17.63 4.67
N VAL A 175 0.39 -16.95 5.81
CA VAL A 175 1.59 -16.16 6.09
C VAL A 175 2.80 -17.09 6.07
N LEU A 176 3.73 -16.81 5.14
CA LEU A 176 4.97 -17.55 4.98
C LEU A 176 6.05 -16.94 5.88
N ALA A 177 6.13 -15.62 5.89
CA ALA A 177 7.12 -14.87 6.67
C ALA A 177 6.53 -13.53 7.14
N ILE A 178 6.88 -13.15 8.37
CA ILE A 178 6.69 -11.81 8.90
C ILE A 178 8.07 -11.28 9.24
N PHE A 179 8.46 -10.17 8.61
CA PHE A 179 9.71 -9.52 8.91
C PHE A 179 9.44 -8.45 9.98
N TYR A 180 9.83 -8.75 11.21
CA TYR A 180 10.00 -7.74 12.24
C TYR A 180 11.45 -7.30 12.18
N ASN A 181 11.71 -6.04 11.83
CA ASN A 181 13.04 -5.49 12.04
C ASN A 181 13.28 -5.48 13.55
N MET A 182 14.03 -6.45 14.04
CA MET A 182 14.69 -6.36 15.33
C MET A 182 15.85 -5.39 15.15
N THR A 183 15.86 -4.38 16.02
CA THR A 183 16.91 -3.36 16.19
C THR A 183 18.31 -3.95 16.19
#